data_AF-A0A6N7V4B7-F1
#
_entry.id   AF-A0A6N7V4B7-F1
#
_cell.length_a   1.000
_cell.length_b   1.000
_cell.length_c   1.000
_cell.angle_alpha   90.00
_cell.angle_beta   90.00
_cell.angle_gamma   90.00
#
_symmetry.space_group_name_H-M   'P 1'
#
loop_
_entity.id
_entity.type
_entity.pdbx_description
1 polymer ?
#
loop_
_entity_poly.entity_id
_entity_poly.type
_entity_poly.pdbx_seq_one_letter_code
_entity_poly.pdbx_strand_id
1 'polypeptide(L)'
;MAKRGGFPGGGMPGNMANLMKQAQKMQRQMEEQAKEMETREFVATAGGGAVEVTVSGTKQILKLKLDQEVVDPDDVEMLEDLIVAAVNEAMGKVDESSASAMSRLTGGMGGQIPGLF
;
A
#
# COMPACT_ATOMS: atom_id res chain seq x y z
N MET A 1 -49.83 -42.52 -6.72
CA MET A 1 -50.01 -41.17 -7.29
C MET A 1 -49.01 -40.24 -6.63
N ALA A 2 -48.21 -39.54 -7.44
CA ALA A 2 -47.03 -38.77 -7.04
C ALA A 2 -47.34 -37.28 -6.84
N LYS A 3 -46.49 -36.60 -6.04
CA LYS A 3 -46.04 -35.19 -6.17
C LYS A 3 -45.08 -34.93 -5.00
N ARG A 4 -43.80 -35.33 -5.07
CA ARG A 4 -42.65 -34.65 -5.70
C ARG A 4 -42.60 -33.15 -5.40
N GLY A 5 -41.57 -32.79 -4.63
CA GLY A 5 -41.31 -31.47 -4.08
C GLY A 5 -40.98 -30.39 -5.10
N GLY A 6 -40.96 -29.17 -4.60
CA GLY A 6 -40.43 -27.99 -5.25
C GLY A 6 -39.92 -27.05 -4.18
N PHE A 7 -38.61 -27.11 -3.90
CA PHE A 7 -37.92 -26.03 -3.20
C PHE A 7 -37.86 -24.81 -4.14
N PRO A 8 -38.28 -23.61 -3.73
CA PRO A 8 -38.08 -22.40 -4.51
C PRO A 8 -36.63 -21.93 -4.35
N GLY A 9 -35.71 -22.60 -5.03
CA GLY A 9 -34.34 -22.12 -5.25
C GLY A 9 -34.31 -21.25 -6.50
N GLY A 10 -34.50 -19.94 -6.35
CA GLY A 10 -34.56 -18.99 -7.47
C GLY A 10 -34.06 -17.60 -7.09
N GLY A 11 -32.82 -17.51 -6.61
CA GLY A 11 -32.12 -16.24 -6.43
C GLY A 11 -31.71 -15.61 -7.76
N MET A 12 -31.92 -14.30 -7.89
CA MET A 12 -31.92 -13.49 -9.12
C MET A 12 -30.62 -13.51 -9.96
N PRO A 13 -30.66 -13.93 -11.25
CA PRO A 13 -29.51 -13.89 -12.19
C PRO A 13 -28.93 -12.49 -12.47
N GLY A 14 -29.73 -11.43 -12.35
CA GLY A 14 -29.32 -10.05 -12.65
C GLY A 14 -28.30 -9.47 -11.65
N ASN A 15 -28.35 -9.90 -10.38
CA ASN A 15 -27.39 -9.45 -9.36
C ASN A 15 -26.01 -10.08 -9.56
N MET A 16 -25.95 -11.31 -10.06
CA MET A 16 -24.68 -12.01 -10.31
C MET A 16 -23.88 -11.37 -11.45
N ALA A 17 -24.54 -10.99 -12.55
CA ALA A 17 -23.88 -10.37 -13.70
C ALA A 17 -23.29 -8.98 -13.38
N ASN A 18 -24.00 -8.18 -12.57
CA ASN A 18 -23.50 -6.88 -12.12
C ASN A 18 -22.34 -7.03 -11.12
N LEU A 19 -22.41 -8.02 -10.22
CA LEU A 19 -21.33 -8.34 -9.30
C LEU A 19 -20.04 -8.74 -10.05
N MET A 20 -20.14 -9.60 -11.08
CA MET A 20 -19.00 -10.00 -11.90
C MET A 20 -18.35 -8.82 -12.62
N LYS A 21 -19.15 -7.88 -13.16
CA LYS A 21 -18.63 -6.66 -13.79
C LYS A 21 -17.90 -5.75 -12.78
N GLN A 22 -18.42 -5.63 -11.57
CA GLN A 22 -17.77 -4.86 -10.51
C GLN A 22 -16.46 -5.52 -10.05
N ALA A 23 -16.43 -6.85 -9.91
CA ALA A 23 -15.23 -7.60 -9.58
C ALA A 23 -14.14 -7.46 -10.66
N GLN A 24 -14.51 -7.55 -11.95
CA GLN A 24 -13.58 -7.32 -13.06
C GLN A 24 -13.01 -5.90 -13.08
N LYS A 25 -13.85 -4.89 -12.78
CA LYS A 25 -13.40 -3.50 -12.68
C LYS A 25 -12.42 -3.34 -11.52
N MET A 26 -12.74 -3.90 -10.35
CA MET A 26 -11.87 -3.88 -9.17
C MET A 26 -10.53 -4.56 -9.45
N GLN A 27 -10.53 -5.71 -10.13
CA GLN A 27 -9.31 -6.40 -10.52
C GLN A 27 -8.39 -5.52 -11.37
N ARG A 28 -8.92 -4.87 -12.41
CA ARG A 28 -8.14 -3.95 -13.25
C ARG A 28 -7.60 -2.76 -12.46
N GLN A 29 -8.44 -2.17 -11.61
CA GLN A 29 -8.03 -1.05 -10.77
C GLN A 29 -6.94 -1.45 -9.76
N MET A 30 -7.01 -2.66 -9.20
CA MET A 30 -5.93 -3.19 -8.34
C MET A 30 -4.62 -3.35 -9.12
N GLU A 31 -4.67 -3.92 -10.33
CA GLU A 31 -3.47 -4.09 -11.17
C GLU A 31 -2.83 -2.76 -11.57
N GLU A 32 -3.65 -1.76 -11.92
CA GLU A 32 -3.19 -0.40 -12.25
C GLU A 32 -2.56 0.28 -11.02
N GLN A 33 -3.23 0.21 -9.86
CA GLN A 33 -2.72 0.80 -8.62
C GLN A 33 -1.44 0.11 -8.13
N ALA A 34 -1.32 -1.22 -8.29
CA ALA A 34 -0.10 -1.94 -7.95
C ALA A 34 1.09 -1.46 -8.79
N LYS A 35 0.90 -1.28 -10.10
CA LYS A 35 1.93 -0.76 -11.01
C LYS A 35 2.29 0.70 -10.69
N GLU A 36 1.29 1.53 -10.40
CA GLU A 36 1.53 2.92 -10.01
C GLU A 36 2.35 2.98 -8.71
N MET A 37 1.98 2.17 -7.71
CA MET A 37 2.70 2.07 -6.44
C MET A 37 4.14 1.61 -6.63
N GLU A 38 4.41 0.63 -7.50
CA GLU A 38 5.77 0.13 -7.76
C GLU A 38 6.74 1.23 -8.20
N THR A 39 6.28 2.15 -9.04
CA THR A 39 7.10 3.24 -9.59
C THR A 39 7.09 4.53 -8.76
N ARG A 40 6.22 4.61 -7.75
CA ARG A 40 6.09 5.79 -6.91
C ARG A 40 7.29 5.94 -5.99
N GLU A 41 7.79 7.16 -5.86
CA GLU A 41 8.87 7.50 -4.95
C GLU A 41 8.34 8.17 -3.69
N PHE A 42 8.96 7.85 -2.56
CA PHE A 42 8.64 8.37 -1.24
C PHE A 42 9.91 8.95 -0.64
N VAL A 43 9.81 10.18 -0.15
CA VAL A 43 10.94 10.91 0.44
C VAL A 43 10.67 11.15 1.92
N ALA A 44 11.68 10.91 2.75
CA ALA A 44 11.67 11.29 4.16
C ALA A 44 13.03 11.87 4.56
N THR A 45 13.01 12.67 5.62
CA THR A 45 14.19 13.34 6.13
C THR A 45 14.33 13.15 7.63
N ALA A 46 15.55 13.23 8.13
CA ALA A 46 15.86 13.28 9.56
C ALA A 46 16.87 14.40 9.84
N GLY A 47 17.03 14.77 11.11
CA GLY A 47 18.05 15.75 11.53
C GLY A 47 17.83 17.13 10.93
N GLY A 48 16.58 17.58 10.82
CA GLY A 48 16.25 18.89 10.23
C GLY A 48 16.43 18.98 8.70
N GLY A 49 16.63 17.85 8.02
CA GLY A 49 16.90 17.80 6.57
C GLY A 49 18.30 17.31 6.23
N ALA A 50 19.18 17.18 7.22
CA ALA A 50 20.56 16.77 7.03
C ALA A 50 20.71 15.34 6.46
N VAL A 51 19.71 14.48 6.67
CA VAL A 51 19.61 13.18 5.99
C VAL A 51 18.32 13.13 5.20
N GLU A 52 18.38 12.82 3.91
CA GLU A 52 17.23 12.61 3.02
C GLU A 52 17.32 11.22 2.37
N VAL A 53 16.25 10.43 2.49
CA VAL A 53 16.13 9.10 1.88
C VAL A 53 14.97 9.11 0.89
N THR A 54 15.22 8.60 -0.32
CA THR A 54 14.19 8.30 -1.32
C THR A 54 14.05 6.79 -1.46
N VAL A 55 12.82 6.28 -1.32
CA VAL A 55 12.48 4.86 -1.52
C VAL A 55 11.39 4.69 -2.58
N SER A 56 11.40 3.57 -3.31
CA SER A 56 10.29 3.17 -4.18
C SER A 56 9.12 2.62 -3.37
N GLY A 57 7.94 2.50 -3.98
CA GLY A 57 6.81 1.80 -3.35
C GLY A 57 6.99 0.28 -3.21
N THR A 58 8.05 -0.29 -3.79
CA THR A 58 8.52 -1.66 -3.50
C THR A 58 9.56 -1.71 -2.35
N LYS A 59 9.71 -0.61 -1.60
CA LYS A 59 10.65 -0.46 -0.49
C LYS A 59 12.12 -0.65 -0.89
N GLN A 60 12.47 -0.31 -2.13
CA GLN A 60 13.87 -0.22 -2.56
C GLN A 60 14.39 1.18 -2.25
N ILE A 61 15.58 1.29 -1.65
CA ILE A 61 16.25 2.58 -1.46
C ILE A 61 16.82 3.02 -2.81
N LEU A 62 16.36 4.17 -3.29
CA LEU A 62 16.77 4.75 -4.58
C LEU A 62 17.85 5.82 -4.41
N LYS A 63 17.79 6.57 -3.31
CA LYS A 63 18.71 7.67 -3.04
C LYS A 63 18.89 7.92 -1.56
N LEU A 64 20.12 8.25 -1.17
CA LEU A 64 20.49 8.78 0.14
C LEU A 64 21.28 10.07 -0.10
N LYS A 65 20.90 11.16 0.57
CA LYS A 65 21.68 12.40 0.63
C LYS A 65 22.00 12.70 2.08
N LEU A 66 23.22 13.16 2.30
CA LEU A 66 23.75 13.55 3.59
C LEU A 66 24.33 14.96 3.44
N ASP A 67 23.95 15.88 4.32
CA ASP A 67 24.63 17.15 4.45
C ASP A 67 25.99 16.97 5.13
N GLN A 68 26.97 17.80 4.74
CA GLN A 68 28.34 17.66 5.24
C GLN A 68 28.44 17.83 6.76
N GLU A 69 27.52 18.59 7.35
CA GLU A 69 27.49 18.86 8.79
C GLU A 69 27.21 17.63 9.66
N VAL A 70 26.58 16.59 9.11
CA VAL A 70 26.33 15.32 9.81
C VAL A 70 27.34 14.23 9.49
N VAL A 71 28.36 14.53 8.66
CA VAL A 71 29.42 13.57 8.31
C VAL A 71 30.66 13.89 9.14
N ASP A 72 30.60 13.57 10.43
CA ASP A 72 31.70 13.74 11.38
C ASP A 72 32.32 12.36 11.72
N PRO A 73 33.62 12.13 11.43
CA PRO A 73 34.27 10.87 11.80
C PRO A 73 34.37 10.64 13.31
N ASP A 74 34.24 11.70 14.13
CA ASP A 74 34.26 11.61 15.59
C ASP A 74 32.86 11.33 16.17
N ASP A 75 31.79 11.45 15.37
CA ASP A 75 30.39 11.23 15.77
C ASP A 75 29.58 10.45 14.71
N VAL A 76 30.04 9.24 14.41
CA VAL A 76 29.40 8.33 13.45
C VAL A 76 28.04 7.84 13.97
N GLU A 77 27.90 7.67 15.28
CA GLU A 77 26.66 7.16 15.91
C GLU A 77 25.46 8.08 15.62
N MET A 78 25.66 9.41 15.69
CA MET A 78 24.62 10.36 15.30
C MET A 78 24.18 10.18 13.84
N LEU A 79 25.12 10.01 12.92
CA LEU A 79 24.81 9.81 11.50
C LEU A 79 24.02 8.52 11.26
N GLU A 80 24.42 7.43 11.93
CA GLU A 80 23.72 6.15 11.87
C GLU A 80 22.27 6.28 12.36
N ASP A 81 22.04 6.95 13.49
CA ASP A 81 20.71 7.20 14.06
C ASP A 81 19.82 8.00 13.10
N LEU A 82 20.38 9.05 12.48
CA LEU A 82 19.65 9.86 11.50
C LEU A 82 19.27 9.07 10.25
N ILE A 83 20.16 8.20 9.76
CA ILE A 83 19.87 7.32 8.63
C ILE A 83 18.75 6.34 8.99
N VAL A 84 18.84 5.70 10.16
CA VAL A 84 17.80 4.77 10.64
C VAL A 84 16.44 5.47 10.73
N ALA A 85 16.40 6.68 11.29
CA ALA A 85 15.18 7.47 11.39
C ALA A 85 14.58 7.78 10.01
N ALA A 86 15.38 8.32 9.08
CA ALA A 86 14.91 8.70 7.75
C ALA A 86 14.45 7.49 6.92
N VAL A 87 15.17 6.36 6.99
CA VAL A 87 14.79 5.13 6.28
C VAL A 87 13.47 4.58 6.80
N ASN A 88 13.31 4.48 8.12
CA ASN A 88 12.08 3.96 8.72
C ASN A 88 10.88 4.86 8.42
N GLU A 89 11.04 6.19 8.45
CA GLU A 89 9.98 7.11 8.06
C GLU A 89 9.61 6.94 6.58
N ALA A 90 10.59 6.81 5.68
CA ALA A 90 10.34 6.59 4.26
C ALA A 90 9.58 5.29 4.01
N MET A 91 9.95 4.19 4.70
CA MET A 91 9.23 2.92 4.66
C MET A 91 7.80 3.04 5.21
N GLY A 92 7.62 3.80 6.30
CA GLY A 92 6.30 4.08 6.86
C GLY A 92 5.38 4.79 5.85
N LYS A 93 5.91 5.76 5.10
CA LYS A 93 5.15 6.43 4.02
C LYS A 93 4.71 5.48 2.91
N VAL A 94 5.53 4.46 2.58
CA VAL A 94 5.14 3.41 1.62
C VAL A 94 3.95 2.60 2.17
N ASP A 95 4.01 2.21 3.44
CA ASP A 95 2.95 1.42 4.09
C ASP A 95 1.64 2.20 4.20
N GLU A 96 1.70 3.47 4.61
CA GLU A 96 0.55 4.37 4.67
C GLU A 96 -0.10 4.58 3.29
N SER A 97 0.72 4.77 2.25
CA SER A 97 0.22 4.94 0.89
C SER A 97 -0.42 3.66 0.36
N SER A 98 0.18 2.50 0.64
CA SER A 98 -0.35 1.18 0.25
C SER A 98 -1.69 0.90 0.94
N ALA A 99 -1.77 1.13 2.25
CA ALA A 99 -3.00 0.98 3.01
C ALA A 99 -4.10 1.95 2.52
N SER A 100 -3.72 3.19 2.22
CA SER A 100 -4.64 4.21 1.68
C SER A 100 -5.18 3.82 0.30
N ALA A 101 -4.34 3.31 -0.60
CA ALA A 101 -4.76 2.83 -1.91
C ALA A 101 -5.76 1.66 -1.79
N MET A 102 -5.47 0.70 -0.92
CA MET A 102 -6.36 -0.45 -0.69
C MET A 102 -7.68 -0.04 -0.04
N SER A 103 -7.64 0.90 0.92
CA SER A 103 -8.86 1.45 1.54
C SER A 103 -9.75 2.14 0.51
N ARG A 104 -9.18 2.91 -0.43
CA ARG A 104 -9.94 3.55 -1.52
C ARG A 104 -10.57 2.53 -2.46
N LEU A 105 -9.86 1.46 -2.80
CA LEU A 105 -10.36 0.39 -3.67
C LEU A 105 -11.50 -0.41 -3.04
N THR A 106 -11.43 -0.64 -1.73
CA THR A 106 -12.48 -1.33 -0.96
C THR A 106 -13.61 -0.40 -0.50
N GLY A 107 -13.57 0.89 -0.85
CA GLY A 107 -14.57 1.87 -0.42
C GLY A 107 -14.61 2.10 1.08
N GLY A 108 -13.48 1.95 1.78
CA GLY A 108 -13.39 2.03 3.23
C GLY A 108 -13.89 0.79 3.97
N MET A 109 -14.28 -0.27 3.25
CA MET A 109 -14.74 -1.54 3.84
C MET A 109 -13.59 -2.52 4.14
N GLY A 110 -12.33 -2.13 3.94
CA GLY A 110 -11.15 -3.01 4.15
C GLY A 110 -11.05 -3.66 5.54
N GLY A 111 -11.68 -3.08 6.58
CA GLY A 111 -11.78 -3.71 7.91
C GLY A 111 -12.93 -4.71 8.08
N GLN A 112 -13.79 -4.89 7.07
CA GLN A 112 -14.97 -5.75 7.10
C GLN A 112 -14.89 -6.92 6.11
N ILE A 113 -13.79 -7.05 5.34
CA ILE A 113 -13.56 -8.21 4.47
C ILE A 113 -12.80 -9.27 5.29
N PRO A 114 -13.48 -10.32 5.78
CA PRO A 114 -12.82 -11.36 6.58
C PRO A 114 -11.92 -12.18 5.64
N GLY A 115 -10.63 -12.29 5.97
CA GLY A 115 -9.70 -13.21 5.30
C GLY A 115 -8.63 -12.60 4.38
N LEU A 116 -8.23 -11.33 4.57
CA LEU A 116 -7.08 -10.72 3.86
C LEU A 116 -5.94 -10.26 4.80
N PHE A 117 -5.70 -11.01 5.88
CA PHE A 117 -4.48 -10.90 6.69
C PHE A 117 -3.80 -12.26 6.77
#